data_AF-A0A915ZYT5-F1
#
_entry.id   AF-A0A915ZYT5-F1
#
_cell.length_a   1.000
_cell.length_b   1.000
_cell.length_c   1.000
_cell.angle_alpha   90.00
_cell.angle_beta   90.00
_cell.angle_gamma   90.00
#
_symmetry.space_group_name_H-M   'P 1'
#
loop_
_entity.id
_entity.type
_entity.pdbx_description
1 polymer ?
#
loop_
_entity_poly.entity_id
_entity_poly.type
_entity_poly.pdbx_seq_one_letter_code
_entity_poly.pdbx_strand_id
1 'polypeptide(L)'
;MVIFKKGYIEDLQSIGIEDESIDVVVSNGSRIPESLVKDPILYGECLSGALYIEDFRRLITSLGYPDYRTIINRKVDIEDSDIKQKIGMIDFYSITIRTFKVPLEDRSEDYGQVAVYKGNIEDKFVLDNHHVFKINDQVPICGNTSAMLQKTRYADYFDIIGESVHYGLFKSSG
;
A
#
# COMPACT_ATOMS: atom_id res chain seq x y z
N MET A 1 6.98 5.45 25.07
CA MET A 1 5.83 5.20 25.96
C MET A 1 4.79 4.44 25.15
N VAL A 2 4.42 3.23 25.56
CA VAL A 2 3.42 2.41 24.83
C VAL A 2 2.02 2.76 25.37
N ILE A 3 1.06 3.00 24.48
CA ILE A 3 -0.32 3.35 24.83
C ILE A 3 -1.25 2.27 24.27
N PHE A 4 -2.06 1.65 25.12
CA PHE A 4 -3.09 0.69 24.72
C PHE A 4 -4.44 1.41 24.63
N LYS A 5 -5.13 1.23 23.50
CA LYS A 5 -6.47 1.79 23.25
C LYS A 5 -7.46 0.66 23.00
N LYS A 6 -8.65 0.73 23.63
CA LYS A 6 -9.73 -0.25 23.46
C LYS A 6 -10.78 0.31 22.50
N GLY A 7 -11.02 -0.36 21.38
CA GLY A 7 -12.03 0.00 20.38
C GLY A 7 -12.27 -1.13 19.38
N TYR A 8 -13.13 -0.85 18.41
CA TYR A 8 -13.35 -1.74 17.25
C TYR A 8 -12.27 -1.45 16.20
N ILE A 9 -11.74 -2.50 15.57
CA ILE A 9 -10.76 -2.36 14.48
C ILE A 9 -11.40 -1.65 13.27
N GLU A 10 -12.71 -1.74 13.14
CA GLU A 10 -13.52 -1.11 12.12
C GLU A 10 -13.71 0.40 12.33
N ASP A 11 -13.41 0.94 13.53
CA ASP A 11 -13.57 2.36 13.88
C ASP A 11 -12.39 2.87 14.73
N LEU A 12 -11.21 2.86 14.13
CA LEU A 12 -9.98 3.33 14.79
C LEU A 12 -9.96 4.86 15.00
N GLN A 13 -10.71 5.61 14.20
CA GLN A 13 -10.84 7.05 14.35
C GLN A 13 -11.56 7.42 15.65
N SER A 14 -12.58 6.65 16.06
CA SER A 14 -13.29 6.87 17.34
C SER A 14 -12.38 6.79 18.56
N ILE A 15 -11.26 6.06 18.46
CA ILE A 15 -10.25 5.93 19.51
C ILE A 15 -9.04 6.84 19.29
N GLY A 16 -9.09 7.75 18.30
CA GLY A 16 -8.03 8.73 18.03
C GLY A 16 -6.73 8.07 17.58
N ILE A 17 -6.81 7.00 16.78
CA ILE A 17 -5.69 6.50 15.98
C ILE A 17 -5.85 7.13 14.61
N GLU A 18 -4.85 7.92 14.20
CA GLU A 18 -4.85 8.58 12.90
C GLU A 18 -4.43 7.62 11.78
N ASP A 19 -4.90 7.90 10.58
CA ASP A 19 -4.62 7.08 9.40
C ASP A 19 -3.14 7.26 8.99
N GLU A 20 -2.31 6.23 9.18
CA GLU A 20 -0.90 6.28 8.74
C GLU A 20 -0.47 5.09 7.89
N SER A 21 -0.86 3.88 8.29
CA SER A 21 -0.68 2.64 7.55
C SER A 21 -1.42 1.49 8.23
N ILE A 22 -1.82 0.48 7.47
CA ILE A 22 -2.49 -0.73 7.98
C ILE A 22 -1.72 -1.95 7.49
N ASP A 23 -1.52 -2.92 8.36
CA ASP A 23 -0.98 -4.25 8.03
C ASP A 23 -2.11 -5.20 7.61
N VAL A 24 -1.95 -5.85 6.47
CA VAL A 24 -2.93 -6.79 5.91
C VAL A 24 -2.21 -8.05 5.43
N VAL A 25 -2.82 -9.22 5.63
CA VAL A 25 -2.38 -10.46 4.99
C VAL A 25 -3.22 -10.69 3.74
N VAL A 26 -2.55 -10.90 2.61
CA VAL A 26 -3.17 -11.11 1.29
C VAL A 26 -2.64 -12.40 0.67
N SER A 27 -3.45 -13.04 -0.18
CA SER A 27 -2.99 -14.11 -1.06
C SER A 27 -2.62 -13.56 -2.44
N ASN A 28 -1.61 -14.17 -3.05
CA ASN A 28 -1.21 -13.89 -4.42
C ASN A 28 -1.52 -15.09 -5.32
N GLY A 29 -1.83 -14.82 -6.59
CA GLY A 29 -2.10 -15.84 -7.62
C GLY A 29 -3.51 -16.45 -7.60
N SER A 30 -4.16 -16.59 -6.43
CA SER A 30 -5.53 -17.12 -6.36
C SER A 30 -6.31 -16.72 -5.12
N ARG A 31 -7.64 -16.86 -5.19
CA ARG A 31 -8.57 -16.78 -4.05
C ARG A 31 -8.43 -18.02 -3.17
N ILE A 32 -8.59 -17.83 -1.86
CA ILE A 32 -8.61 -18.93 -0.91
C ILE A 32 -9.86 -19.80 -1.16
N PRO A 33 -9.72 -21.12 -1.40
CA PRO A 33 -10.86 -22.03 -1.56
C PRO A 33 -11.75 -22.05 -0.33
N GLU A 34 -13.07 -22.19 -0.52
CA GLU A 34 -14.05 -22.20 0.57
C GLU A 34 -13.76 -23.30 1.62
N SER A 35 -13.20 -24.44 1.19
CA SER A 35 -12.77 -25.52 2.07
C SER A 35 -11.67 -25.10 3.05
N LEU A 36 -10.80 -24.16 2.66
CA LEU A 36 -9.73 -23.63 3.49
C LEU A 36 -10.20 -22.47 4.37
N VAL A 37 -11.20 -21.70 3.92
CA VAL A 37 -11.81 -20.62 4.71
C VAL A 37 -12.39 -21.15 6.03
N LYS A 38 -13.00 -22.35 5.98
CA LYS A 38 -13.63 -23.01 7.14
C LYS A 38 -12.65 -23.87 7.95
N ASP A 39 -11.37 -23.93 7.58
CA ASP A 39 -10.38 -24.73 8.29
C ASP A 39 -9.97 -24.03 9.59
N PRO A 40 -10.14 -24.67 10.76
CA PRO A 40 -9.88 -24.03 12.05
C PRO A 40 -8.39 -23.76 12.31
N ILE A 41 -7.49 -24.52 11.68
CA ILE A 41 -6.03 -24.31 11.80
C ILE A 41 -5.64 -23.07 10.99
N LEU A 42 -6.10 -22.98 9.73
CA LEU A 42 -5.83 -21.81 8.89
C LEU A 42 -6.46 -20.52 9.43
N TYR A 43 -7.60 -20.64 10.13
CA TYR A 43 -8.22 -19.52 10.83
C TYR A 43 -7.35 -19.03 12.00
N GLY A 44 -6.78 -19.95 12.78
CA GLY A 44 -5.84 -19.61 13.87
C GLY A 44 -4.58 -18.88 13.37
N GLU A 45 -4.11 -19.23 12.17
CA GLU A 45 -2.93 -18.63 11.53
C GLU A 45 -3.23 -17.33 10.75
N CYS A 46 -4.46 -16.81 10.81
CA CYS A 46 -4.89 -15.62 10.05
C CYS A 46 -4.74 -15.75 8.51
N LEU A 47 -4.63 -16.97 7.99
CA LEU A 47 -4.46 -17.24 6.56
C LEU A 47 -5.80 -17.46 5.86
N SER A 48 -6.78 -18.03 6.55
CA SER A 48 -8.06 -18.41 5.94
C SER A 48 -8.90 -17.22 5.45
N GLY A 49 -8.71 -16.05 6.09
CA GLY A 49 -9.38 -14.80 5.74
C GLY A 49 -8.60 -13.91 4.78
N ALA A 50 -7.41 -14.32 4.32
CA ALA A 50 -6.59 -13.52 3.43
C ALA A 50 -7.32 -13.27 2.11
N LEU A 51 -7.46 -12.00 1.74
CA LEU A 51 -8.04 -11.64 0.45
C LEU A 51 -7.03 -11.85 -0.66
N TYR A 52 -7.51 -12.32 -1.81
CA TYR A 52 -6.73 -12.24 -3.04
C TYR A 52 -6.40 -10.77 -3.34
N ILE A 53 -5.13 -10.48 -3.65
CA ILE A 53 -4.62 -9.11 -3.78
C ILE A 53 -5.44 -8.23 -4.73
N GLU A 54 -5.96 -8.77 -5.83
CA GLU A 54 -6.82 -7.98 -6.74
C GLU A 54 -8.23 -7.76 -6.19
N ASP A 55 -8.77 -8.68 -5.39
CA ASP A 55 -10.04 -8.46 -4.69
C ASP A 55 -9.87 -7.41 -3.59
N PHE A 56 -8.73 -7.43 -2.88
CA PHE A 56 -8.36 -6.37 -1.95
C PHE A 56 -8.25 -5.01 -2.65
N ARG A 57 -7.54 -4.93 -3.79
CA ARG A 57 -7.44 -3.69 -4.59
C ARG A 57 -8.81 -3.17 -5.01
N ARG A 58 -9.70 -4.06 -5.49
CA ARG A 58 -11.08 -3.68 -5.87
C ARG A 58 -11.90 -3.18 -4.69
N LEU A 59 -11.75 -3.79 -3.51
CA LEU A 59 -12.42 -3.36 -2.29
C LEU A 59 -11.95 -1.97 -1.84
N ILE A 60 -10.65 -1.73 -1.78
CA ILE A 60 -10.11 -0.42 -1.42
C ILE A 60 -10.55 0.65 -2.44
N THR A 61 -10.57 0.31 -3.73
CA THR A 61 -11.10 1.17 -4.79
C THR A 61 -12.58 1.51 -4.58
N SER A 62 -13.43 0.53 -4.24
CA SER A 62 -14.87 0.77 -4.03
C SER A 62 -15.16 1.61 -2.79
N LEU A 63 -14.22 1.69 -1.84
CA LEU A 63 -14.26 2.58 -0.68
C LEU A 63 -13.78 4.01 -0.98
N GLY A 64 -13.44 4.33 -2.23
CA GLY A 64 -13.00 5.66 -2.65
C GLY A 64 -11.49 5.87 -2.59
N TYR A 65 -10.70 4.80 -2.51
CA TYR A 65 -9.23 4.85 -2.53
C TYR A 65 -8.72 4.08 -3.77
N PRO A 66 -8.66 4.71 -4.95
CA PRO A 66 -8.33 4.02 -6.20
C PRO A 66 -6.84 3.63 -6.32
N ASP A 67 -5.98 4.18 -5.47
CA ASP A 67 -4.56 3.85 -5.38
C ASP A 67 -4.15 3.72 -3.90
N TYR A 68 -3.45 2.62 -3.58
CA TYR A 68 -2.80 2.38 -2.30
C TYR A 68 -1.32 2.10 -2.54
N ARG A 69 -0.48 2.53 -1.59
CA ARG A 69 0.96 2.32 -1.63
C ARG A 69 1.39 1.22 -0.69
N THR A 70 2.29 0.35 -1.16
CA THR A 70 2.86 -0.73 -0.36
C THR A 70 4.15 -0.24 0.28
N ILE A 71 4.19 -0.16 1.60
CA ILE A 71 5.37 0.24 2.37
C ILE A 71 6.27 -0.96 2.64
N ILE A 72 5.66 -2.08 3.02
CA ILE A 72 6.34 -3.35 3.30
C ILE A 72 5.62 -4.44 2.53
N ASN A 73 6.38 -5.36 1.95
CA ASN A 73 5.86 -6.57 1.34
C ASN A 73 6.76 -7.74 1.74
N ARG A 74 6.24 -8.66 2.55
CA ARG A 74 6.98 -9.83 3.05
C ARG A 74 6.20 -11.09 2.74
N LYS A 75 6.87 -12.07 2.13
CA LYS A 75 6.29 -13.41 1.97
C LYS A 75 6.11 -14.02 3.36
N VAL A 76 4.96 -14.65 3.59
CA VAL A 76 4.69 -15.40 4.82
C VAL A 76 5.28 -16.79 4.64
N ASP A 77 6.31 -17.08 5.42
CA ASP A 77 6.93 -18.41 5.44
C ASP A 77 6.09 -19.34 6.32
N ILE A 78 5.44 -20.30 5.67
CA ILE A 78 4.64 -21.31 6.34
C ILE A 78 5.54 -22.51 6.56
N GLU A 79 5.90 -22.83 7.79
CA GLU A 79 6.81 -23.94 8.08
C GLU A 79 6.07 -25.28 8.19
N ASP A 80 4.86 -25.27 8.76
CA ASP A 80 4.02 -26.43 9.01
C ASP A 80 3.67 -27.18 7.71
N SER A 81 4.01 -28.47 7.68
CA SER A 81 3.84 -29.33 6.49
C SER A 81 2.38 -29.61 6.16
N ASP A 82 1.52 -29.71 7.17
CA ASP A 82 0.11 -30.03 6.99
C ASP A 82 -0.61 -28.80 6.43
N ILE A 83 -0.27 -27.61 6.92
CA ILE A 83 -0.73 -26.34 6.35
C ILE A 83 -0.25 -26.19 4.91
N LYS A 84 1.04 -26.41 4.63
CA LYS A 84 1.60 -26.39 3.27
C LYS A 84 0.85 -27.30 2.31
N GLN A 85 0.54 -28.52 2.74
CA GLN A 85 -0.19 -29.48 1.91
C GLN A 85 -1.62 -29.00 1.61
N LYS A 86 -2.30 -28.38 2.58
CA LYS A 86 -3.67 -27.85 2.42
C LYS A 86 -3.72 -26.64 1.51
N ILE A 87 -2.82 -25.68 1.70
CA ILE A 87 -2.79 -24.44 0.89
C ILE A 87 -2.26 -24.68 -0.52
N GLY A 88 -1.50 -25.75 -0.74
CA GLY A 88 -0.95 -26.10 -2.04
C GLY A 88 0.03 -25.04 -2.55
N MET A 89 -0.30 -24.41 -3.68
CA MET A 89 0.55 -23.41 -4.35
C MET A 89 0.15 -21.96 -4.07
N ILE A 90 -0.66 -21.72 -3.03
CA ILE A 90 -1.07 -20.38 -2.64
C ILE A 90 0.06 -19.72 -1.86
N ASP A 91 0.57 -18.60 -2.37
CA ASP A 91 1.51 -17.76 -1.65
C ASP A 91 0.78 -16.67 -0.85
N PHE A 92 1.20 -16.49 0.40
CA PHE A 92 0.68 -15.45 1.29
C PHE A 92 1.73 -14.36 1.50
N TYR A 93 1.27 -13.12 1.65
CA TYR A 93 2.10 -11.96 1.89
C TYR A 93 1.53 -11.12 3.01
N SER A 94 2.40 -10.70 3.93
CA SER A 94 2.13 -9.63 4.88
C SER A 94 2.55 -8.31 4.23
N ILE A 95 1.56 -7.46 3.97
CA ILE A 95 1.77 -6.15 3.37
C ILE A 95 1.39 -5.04 4.34
N THR A 96 2.23 -4.02 4.44
CA THR A 96 1.88 -2.76 5.09
C THR A 96 1.49 -1.79 3.99
N ILE A 97 0.27 -1.29 4.01
CA ILE A 97 -0.22 -0.34 3.01
C ILE A 97 -0.48 1.04 3.60
N ARG A 98 -0.47 2.05 2.73
CA ARG A 98 -0.95 3.40 2.99
C ARG A 98 -1.90 3.84 1.88
N THR A 99 -3.01 4.45 2.25
CA THR A 99 -3.93 5.11 1.32
C THR A 99 -3.85 6.61 1.50
N PHE A 100 -4.29 7.35 0.48
CA PHE A 100 -4.32 8.81 0.52
C PHE A 100 -5.71 9.31 0.16
N LYS A 101 -6.27 10.18 0.99
CA LYS A 101 -7.57 10.81 0.77
C LYS A 101 -7.42 12.06 -0.12
N VAL A 102 -6.98 11.85 -1.35
CA VAL A 102 -6.83 12.87 -2.39
C VAL A 102 -7.42 12.31 -3.69
N PRO A 103 -7.86 13.16 -4.64
CA PRO A 103 -8.37 12.67 -5.92
C PRO A 103 -7.23 12.01 -6.71
N LEU A 104 -7.34 10.69 -6.90
CA LEU A 104 -6.37 9.83 -7.59
C LEU A 104 -7.06 9.08 -8.73
N GLU A 105 -6.29 8.73 -9.75
CA GLU A 105 -6.72 7.85 -10.84
C GLU A 105 -6.51 6.38 -10.44
N ASP A 106 -7.17 5.44 -11.13
CA ASP A 106 -7.02 4.01 -10.87
C ASP A 106 -5.70 3.42 -11.41
N ARG A 107 -4.99 4.22 -12.24
CA ARG A 107 -3.73 3.85 -12.87
C ARG A 107 -2.68 4.95 -12.71
N SER A 108 -1.45 4.49 -12.84
CA SER A 108 -0.27 5.36 -12.83
C SER A 108 -0.15 6.04 -14.20
N GLU A 109 -0.75 7.22 -14.34
CA GLU A 109 -0.69 8.03 -15.57
C GLU A 109 0.48 9.02 -15.53
N ASP A 110 1.11 9.21 -16.68
CA ASP A 110 2.25 10.11 -16.90
C ASP A 110 1.76 11.49 -17.29
N TYR A 111 2.16 12.48 -16.51
CA TYR A 111 1.94 13.89 -16.80
C TYR A 111 3.25 14.67 -16.96
N GLY A 112 4.38 14.00 -17.17
CA GLY A 112 5.70 14.63 -17.31
C GLY A 112 6.18 15.32 -16.03
N GLN A 113 5.70 14.86 -14.87
CA GLN A 113 5.99 15.48 -13.59
C GLN A 113 7.25 14.90 -12.95
N VAL A 114 8.00 15.74 -12.26
CA VAL A 114 9.22 15.39 -11.54
C VAL A 114 9.11 15.91 -10.11
N ALA A 115 9.41 15.05 -9.13
CA ALA A 115 9.53 15.43 -7.73
C ALA A 115 10.99 15.68 -7.35
N VAL A 116 11.21 16.71 -6.54
CA VAL A 116 12.49 17.01 -5.87
C VAL A 116 12.25 17.09 -4.37
N TYR A 117 12.92 16.24 -3.60
CA TYR A 117 12.85 16.26 -2.13
C TYR A 117 13.80 17.32 -1.55
N LYS A 118 13.26 18.17 -0.67
CA LYS A 118 13.95 19.34 -0.09
C LYS A 118 14.98 18.99 0.99
N GLY A 119 14.91 17.79 1.58
CA GLY A 119 15.87 17.37 2.61
C GLY A 119 15.71 18.04 3.97
N ASN A 120 14.51 18.50 4.30
CA ASN A 120 14.21 19.25 5.53
C ASN A 120 13.74 18.39 6.72
N ILE A 121 13.69 17.06 6.59
CA ILE A 121 13.37 16.12 7.69
C ILE A 121 14.52 15.12 7.90
N GLU A 122 14.76 14.28 6.89
CA GLU A 122 15.77 13.21 6.89
C GLU A 122 16.64 13.28 5.62
N ASP A 123 17.67 12.43 5.54
CA ASP A 123 18.59 12.28 4.41
C ASP A 123 17.92 11.70 3.15
N LYS A 124 16.79 11.02 3.33
CA LYS A 124 15.91 10.53 2.26
C LYS A 124 14.46 10.48 2.74
N PHE A 125 13.54 10.52 1.81
CA PHE A 125 12.11 10.31 2.06
C PHE A 125 11.65 9.04 1.37
N VAL A 126 11.01 8.14 2.12
CA VAL A 126 10.43 6.89 1.59
C VAL A 126 8.91 7.05 1.58
N LEU A 127 8.33 7.22 0.39
CA LEU A 127 6.87 7.27 0.25
C LEU A 127 6.29 5.86 0.34
N ASP A 128 6.95 4.91 -0.34
CA ASP A 128 6.58 3.51 -0.44
C ASP A 128 7.79 2.66 -0.90
N ASN A 129 7.59 1.36 -1.12
CA ASN A 129 8.67 0.44 -1.48
C ASN A 129 9.24 0.65 -2.89
N HIS A 130 8.63 1.50 -3.72
CA HIS A 130 9.10 1.84 -5.07
C HIS A 130 9.64 3.28 -5.15
N HIS A 131 9.22 4.16 -4.24
CA HIS A 131 9.55 5.59 -4.28
C HIS A 131 10.42 6.01 -3.08
N VAL A 132 11.72 6.09 -3.34
CA VAL A 132 12.73 6.62 -2.41
C VAL A 132 13.34 7.88 -3.01
N PHE A 133 13.17 9.02 -2.34
CA PHE A 133 13.65 10.31 -2.80
C PHE A 133 14.84 10.73 -1.94
N LYS A 134 15.99 11.02 -2.58
CA LYS A 134 17.13 11.64 -1.89
C LYS A 134 17.08 13.15 -2.07
N ILE A 135 17.80 13.86 -1.20
CA ILE A 135 17.85 15.33 -1.23
C ILE A 135 18.33 15.79 -2.62
N ASN A 136 17.55 16.68 -3.24
CA ASN A 136 17.81 17.27 -4.56
C ASN A 136 17.80 16.30 -5.76
N ASP A 137 17.45 15.02 -5.57
CA ASP A 137 17.25 14.11 -6.71
C ASP A 137 15.99 14.52 -7.48
N GLN A 138 16.09 14.55 -8.81
CA GLN A 138 14.97 14.76 -9.71
C GLN A 138 14.39 13.40 -10.10
N VAL A 139 13.26 13.03 -9.50
CA VAL A 139 12.63 11.73 -9.70
C VAL A 139 11.37 11.92 -10.55
N PRO A 140 11.30 11.36 -11.78
CA PRO A 140 10.07 11.31 -12.54
C PRO A 140 8.98 10.57 -11.76
N ILE A 141 7.77 11.09 -11.78
CA ILE A 141 6.64 10.54 -11.03
C ILE A 141 5.35 10.57 -11.84
N CYS A 142 4.44 9.66 -11.52
CA CYS A 142 3.09 9.67 -12.08
C CYS A 142 2.19 10.73 -11.42
N GLY A 143 1.06 11.00 -12.05
CA GLY A 143 0.05 11.95 -11.56
C GLY A 143 -0.46 11.62 -10.15
N ASN A 144 -0.62 10.33 -9.83
CA ASN A 144 -1.01 9.91 -8.49
C ASN A 144 0.05 10.26 -7.44
N THR A 145 1.32 9.90 -7.68
CA THR A 145 2.42 10.27 -6.77
C THR A 145 2.51 11.79 -6.61
N SER A 146 2.34 12.54 -7.70
CA SER A 146 2.33 14.00 -7.68
C SER A 146 1.22 14.56 -6.79
N ALA A 147 0.00 14.02 -6.92
CA ALA A 147 -1.12 14.41 -6.07
C ALA A 147 -0.86 14.07 -4.59
N MET A 148 -0.29 12.90 -4.29
CA MET A 148 0.09 12.52 -2.93
C MET A 148 1.13 13.47 -2.33
N LEU A 149 2.12 13.91 -3.11
CA LEU A 149 3.17 14.81 -2.64
C LEU A 149 2.69 16.26 -2.52
N GLN A 150 1.77 16.73 -3.37
CA GLN A 150 1.30 18.13 -3.37
C GLN A 150 0.05 18.39 -2.52
N LYS A 151 -0.84 17.41 -2.38
CA LYS A 151 -2.17 17.61 -1.78
C LYS A 151 -2.29 17.02 -0.37
N THR A 152 -1.15 16.75 0.26
CA THR A 152 -1.06 16.20 1.62
C THR A 152 -0.06 17.00 2.44
N ARG A 153 0.20 16.55 3.68
CA ARG A 153 1.24 17.10 4.56
C ARG A 153 2.65 17.06 3.95
N TYR A 154 2.86 16.35 2.84
CA TYR A 154 4.18 16.26 2.18
C TYR A 154 4.51 17.47 1.29
N ALA A 155 3.55 18.37 1.03
CA ALA A 155 3.75 19.50 0.13
C ALA A 155 4.92 20.41 0.56
N ASP A 156 5.13 20.55 1.88
CA ASP A 156 6.21 21.37 2.44
C ASP A 156 7.61 20.76 2.24
N TYR A 157 7.69 19.49 1.82
CA TYR A 157 8.93 18.72 1.70
C TYR A 157 9.36 18.48 0.25
N PHE A 158 8.50 18.80 -0.72
CA PHE A 158 8.76 18.54 -2.13
C PHE A 158 8.56 19.77 -2.99
N ASP A 159 9.36 19.87 -4.06
CA ASP A 159 9.07 20.72 -5.21
C ASP A 159 8.65 19.81 -6.37
N ILE A 160 7.51 20.12 -6.99
CA ILE A 160 7.04 19.40 -8.17
C ILE A 160 7.23 20.29 -9.40
N ILE A 161 7.92 19.74 -10.39
CA ILE A 161 8.23 20.39 -11.67
C ILE A 161 7.41 19.70 -12.77
N GLY A 162 6.88 20.47 -13.71
CA GLY A 162 6.13 19.96 -14.87
C GLY A 162 4.69 20.48 -14.95
N GLU A 163 4.15 20.52 -16.17
CA GLU A 163 2.76 20.89 -16.45
C GLU A 163 1.88 19.63 -16.57
N SER A 164 0.57 19.75 -16.41
CA SER A 164 -0.35 18.61 -16.47
C SER A 164 -0.71 18.17 -17.90
N VAL A 165 0.30 17.89 -18.73
CA VAL A 165 0.12 17.35 -20.09
C VAL A 165 0.14 15.81 -20.02
N HIS A 166 -0.91 15.14 -20.49
CA HIS A 166 -1.01 13.68 -20.42
C HIS A 166 -0.17 12.98 -21.51
N TYR A 167 0.70 12.05 -21.10
CA TYR A 167 1.57 11.26 -21.98
C TYR A 167 1.22 9.76 -22.03
N GLY A 168 0.12 9.35 -21.39
CA GLY A 168 -0.31 7.95 -21.28
C GLY A 168 0.23 7.28 -20.00
N LEU A 169 0.32 5.95 -19.98
CA LEU A 169 0.75 5.22 -18.79
C LEU A 169 2.20 5.55 -18.39
N PHE A 170 2.39 5.86 -17.11
CA PHE A 170 3.70 6.10 -16.52
C PHE A 170 4.54 4.84 -16.56
N LYS A 171 5.70 4.94 -17.22
CA LYS A 171 6.70 3.89 -17.28
C LYS A 171 7.76 4.22 -16.26
N SER A 172 7.71 3.61 -15.08
CA SER A 172 8.85 3.68 -14.16
C SER A 172 10.05 3.03 -14.86
N SER A 173 11.05 3.83 -15.23
CA SER A 173 12.32 3.30 -15.70
C SER A 173 13.04 2.70 -14.50
N GLY A 174 12.95 1.37 -14.37
CA GLY A 174 13.87 0.48 -13.64
C GLY A 174 14.27 0.87 -12.24
#